data_AF-A0A811P2V9-F1
#
_entry.id   AF-A0A811P2V9-F1
#
_cell.length_a   1.000
_cell.length_b   1.000
_cell.length_c   1.000
_cell.angle_alpha   90.00
_cell.angle_beta   90.00
_cell.angle_gamma   90.00
#
_symmetry.space_group_name_H-M   'P 1'
#
loop_
_entity.id
_entity.type
_entity.pdbx_description
1 polymer ?
#
loop_
_entity_poly.entity_id
_entity_poly.type
_entity_poly.pdbx_seq_one_letter_code
_entity_poly.pdbx_strand_id
1 'polypeptide(L)'
;MASVVTESFNGIKSHGGSWCEGIGFYTRSAFLKAVAAYPGFAHGGSEVERKREIAAFFAHVTHETGHLCYINEIDVAKYCDWKSEKQWPCYPAQGYYGRGPLQLSWNYNYGPAGRSLGFDGLRDPDRVAQDPVLSFKSALWYWMENMHQRTGCPRVWRSSRPSLGRAIMPQGFDGPSPRRKGHSRNERPRAILHRVLPPFRH
;
A
#
# COMPACT_ATOMS: atom_id res chain seq x y z
N MET A 1 -14.77 12.75 -3.44
CA MET A 1 -13.63 12.07 -2.76
C MET A 1 -13.77 12.11 -1.24
N ALA A 2 -13.88 13.29 -0.62
CA ALA A 2 -13.92 13.44 0.83
C ALA A 2 -15.01 12.61 1.56
N SER A 3 -16.21 12.43 0.98
CA SER A 3 -17.31 11.64 1.56
C SER A 3 -17.06 10.12 1.51
N VAL A 4 -16.70 9.59 0.35
CA VAL A 4 -16.37 8.17 0.12
C VAL A 4 -15.23 7.72 1.04
N VAL A 5 -14.24 8.59 1.25
CA VAL A 5 -13.12 8.35 2.17
C VAL A 5 -13.60 8.32 3.62
N THR A 6 -14.53 9.19 4.03
CA THR A 6 -15.13 9.15 5.36
C THR A 6 -15.85 7.83 5.61
N GLU A 7 -16.70 7.40 4.67
CA GLU A 7 -17.42 6.13 4.76
C GLU A 7 -16.47 4.94 4.84
N SER A 8 -15.42 4.93 4.01
CA SER A 8 -14.40 3.87 4.02
C SER A 8 -13.68 3.79 5.37
N PHE A 9 -13.20 4.92 5.91
CA PHE A 9 -12.51 4.93 7.21
C PHE A 9 -13.42 4.51 8.36
N ASN A 10 -14.67 4.97 8.38
CA ASN A 10 -15.63 4.63 9.43
C ASN A 10 -16.01 3.14 9.38
N GLY A 11 -16.20 2.60 8.17
CA GLY A 11 -16.51 1.18 7.98
C GLY A 11 -15.34 0.24 8.29
N ILE A 12 -14.10 0.66 8.05
CA ILE A 12 -12.92 -0.15 8.38
C ILE A 12 -12.66 -0.14 9.88
N LYS A 13 -12.62 1.04 10.50
CA LYS A 13 -12.29 1.19 11.93
C LYS A 13 -13.33 0.59 12.86
N SER A 14 -14.59 0.44 12.45
CA SER A 14 -15.62 -0.22 13.26
C SER A 14 -15.34 -1.70 13.55
N HIS A 15 -14.38 -2.30 12.83
CA HIS A 15 -13.96 -3.69 13.02
C HIS A 15 -12.69 -3.83 13.86
N GLY A 16 -12.00 -2.73 14.17
CA GLY A 16 -10.79 -2.72 15.00
C GLY A 16 -11.14 -2.58 16.48
N GLY A 17 -10.60 -3.45 17.33
CA GLY A 17 -10.73 -3.32 18.78
C GLY A 17 -9.83 -2.22 19.35
N SER A 18 -10.14 -1.72 20.56
CA SER A 18 -9.39 -0.63 21.23
C SER A 18 -7.90 -0.94 21.47
N TRP A 19 -7.49 -2.20 21.36
CA TRP A 19 -6.11 -2.68 21.51
C TRP A 19 -5.25 -2.53 20.26
N CYS A 20 -5.82 -2.07 19.14
CA CYS A 20 -5.10 -1.91 17.88
C CYS A 20 -4.11 -0.74 17.92
N GLU A 21 -2.84 -0.99 17.57
CA GLU A 21 -1.80 0.05 17.50
C GLU A 21 -2.10 1.13 16.45
N GLY A 22 -2.86 0.79 15.40
CA GLY A 22 -3.30 1.74 14.37
C GLY A 22 -4.34 2.75 14.84
N ILE A 23 -4.90 2.60 16.05
CA ILE A 23 -5.80 3.60 16.65
C ILE A 23 -5.04 4.88 16.93
N GLY A 24 -5.62 6.02 16.52
CA GLY A 24 -4.96 7.33 16.61
C GLY A 24 -3.91 7.57 15.53
N PHE A 25 -3.23 6.53 15.04
CA PHE A 25 -2.24 6.64 13.95
C PHE A 25 -2.90 6.83 12.59
N TYR A 26 -3.70 5.87 12.13
CA TYR A 26 -4.33 5.95 10.81
C TYR A 26 -5.54 6.88 10.84
N THR A 27 -5.36 8.14 10.47
CA THR A 27 -6.45 9.12 10.47
C THR A 27 -6.88 9.51 9.06
N ARG A 28 -8.17 9.85 8.92
CA ARG A 28 -8.71 10.44 7.70
C ARG A 28 -7.94 11.70 7.29
N SER A 29 -7.56 12.52 8.26
CA SER A 29 -6.76 13.73 8.03
C SER A 29 -5.39 13.40 7.42
N ALA A 30 -4.68 12.41 7.97
CA ALA A 30 -3.41 11.96 7.43
C ALA A 30 -3.54 11.43 5.99
N PHE A 31 -4.58 10.64 5.72
CA PHE A 31 -4.85 10.16 4.36
C PHE A 31 -5.14 11.29 3.38
N LEU A 32 -6.00 12.26 3.74
CA LEU A 32 -6.29 13.40 2.85
C LEU A 32 -5.05 14.26 2.57
N LYS A 33 -4.19 14.47 3.58
CA LYS A 33 -2.89 15.14 3.40
C LYS A 33 -1.97 14.36 2.46
N ALA A 34 -1.96 13.03 2.56
CA ALA A 34 -1.16 12.18 1.68
C ALA A 34 -1.68 12.22 0.24
N VAL A 35 -3.00 12.10 0.04
CA VAL A 35 -3.67 12.16 -1.27
C VAL A 35 -3.38 13.46 -2.01
N ALA A 36 -3.23 14.59 -1.32
CA ALA A 36 -2.89 15.86 -1.95
C ALA A 36 -1.56 15.82 -2.74
N ALA A 37 -0.66 14.88 -2.41
CA ALA A 37 0.58 14.65 -3.16
C ALA A 37 0.41 13.73 -4.40
N TYR A 38 -0.77 13.14 -4.59
CA TYR A 38 -1.08 12.18 -5.66
C TYR A 38 -2.32 12.62 -6.46
N PRO A 39 -2.22 13.68 -7.29
CA PRO A 39 -3.35 14.21 -8.03
C PRO A 39 -3.94 13.22 -9.06
N GLY A 40 -3.22 12.14 -9.40
CA GLY A 40 -3.73 11.08 -10.28
C GLY A 40 -4.61 10.04 -9.56
N PHE A 41 -4.43 9.86 -8.25
CA PHE A 41 -5.16 8.84 -7.49
C PHE A 41 -6.63 9.23 -7.35
N ALA A 42 -7.55 8.38 -7.81
CA ALA A 42 -8.99 8.60 -7.79
C ALA A 42 -9.43 9.91 -8.45
N HIS A 43 -8.72 10.35 -9.48
CA HIS A 43 -9.07 11.54 -10.29
C HIS A 43 -9.28 11.21 -11.78
N GLY A 44 -8.97 9.98 -12.22
CA GLY A 44 -9.23 9.53 -13.59
C GLY A 44 -10.68 9.11 -13.84
N GLY A 45 -11.08 9.08 -15.12
CA GLY A 45 -12.33 8.48 -15.59
C GLY A 45 -13.61 9.11 -15.02
N SER A 46 -14.66 8.29 -14.96
CA SER A 46 -15.98 8.59 -14.40
C SER A 46 -15.95 8.60 -12.87
N GLU A 47 -16.99 9.18 -12.25
CA GLU A 47 -17.14 9.15 -10.80
C GLU A 47 -17.21 7.73 -10.23
N VAL A 48 -17.81 6.80 -10.98
CA VAL A 48 -17.90 5.38 -10.61
C VAL A 48 -16.51 4.75 -10.58
N GLU A 49 -15.67 5.03 -11.56
CA GLU A 49 -14.28 4.53 -11.59
C GLU A 49 -13.45 5.09 -10.44
N ARG A 50 -13.57 6.39 -10.15
CA ARG A 50 -12.92 7.00 -8.98
C ARG A 50 -13.34 6.33 -7.67
N LYS A 51 -14.65 6.08 -7.50
CA LYS A 51 -15.20 5.36 -6.33
C LYS A 51 -14.65 3.94 -6.22
N ARG A 52 -14.56 3.23 -7.36
CA ARG A 52 -13.99 1.87 -7.42
C ARG A 52 -12.51 1.84 -7.08
N GLU A 53 -11.73 2.81 -7.55
CA GLU A 53 -10.30 2.88 -7.22
C GLU A 53 -10.09 3.09 -5.71
N ILE A 54 -10.83 4.03 -5.11
CA ILE A 54 -10.78 4.27 -3.66
C ILE A 54 -11.17 2.99 -2.90
N ALA A 55 -12.27 2.34 -3.30
CA ALA A 55 -12.73 1.12 -2.66
C ALA A 55 -11.71 -0.03 -2.79
N ALA A 56 -11.09 -0.19 -3.97
CA ALA A 56 -10.07 -1.20 -4.19
C ALA A 56 -8.82 -0.95 -3.34
N PHE A 57 -8.35 0.30 -3.29
CA PHE A 57 -7.23 0.69 -2.43
C PHE A 57 -7.52 0.35 -0.96
N PHE A 58 -8.68 0.77 -0.45
CA PHE A 58 -9.04 0.51 0.94
C PHE A 58 -9.36 -0.96 1.24
N ALA A 59 -9.83 -1.74 0.26
CA ALA A 59 -9.98 -3.18 0.41
C ALA A 59 -8.62 -3.87 0.62
N HIS A 60 -7.60 -3.50 -0.17
CA HIS A 60 -6.24 -3.97 0.06
C HIS A 60 -5.71 -3.51 1.41
N VAL A 61 -5.84 -2.23 1.75
CA VAL A 61 -5.39 -1.72 3.05
C VAL A 61 -6.02 -2.49 4.21
N THR A 62 -7.32 -2.74 4.15
CA THR A 62 -8.06 -3.50 5.17
C THR A 62 -7.51 -4.90 5.32
N HIS A 63 -7.21 -5.57 4.20
CA HIS A 63 -6.65 -6.90 4.19
C HIS A 63 -5.24 -6.94 4.80
N GLU A 64 -4.35 -6.05 4.37
CA GLU A 64 -2.94 -6.05 4.78
C GLU A 64 -2.75 -5.63 6.24
N THR A 65 -3.59 -4.74 6.76
CA THR A 65 -3.43 -4.19 8.12
C THR A 65 -4.38 -4.79 9.15
N GLY A 66 -5.23 -5.76 8.76
CA GLY A 66 -6.29 -6.28 9.62
C GLY A 66 -7.23 -5.17 10.07
N HIS A 67 -7.86 -4.48 9.13
CA HIS A 67 -8.76 -3.34 9.39
C HIS A 67 -8.09 -2.11 10.01
N LEU A 68 -6.91 -1.71 9.50
CA LEU A 68 -6.10 -0.61 10.03
C LEU A 68 -5.68 -0.84 11.50
N CYS A 69 -5.57 -2.09 11.93
CA CYS A 69 -5.18 -2.44 13.28
C CYS A 69 -3.66 -2.40 13.45
N TYR A 70 -2.92 -2.91 12.46
CA TYR A 70 -1.46 -3.03 12.49
C TYR A 70 -0.77 -1.96 11.63
N ILE A 71 0.25 -1.36 12.21
CA ILE A 71 1.21 -0.46 11.58
C ILE A 71 2.42 -1.27 11.12
N ASN A 72 2.94 -2.13 11.98
CA ASN A 72 4.09 -2.99 11.67
C ASN A 72 3.63 -4.44 11.42
N GLU A 73 4.38 -5.14 10.60
CA GLU A 73 4.27 -6.59 10.46
C GLU A 73 4.49 -7.27 11.81
N ILE A 74 3.68 -8.28 12.13
CA ILE A 74 3.71 -8.95 13.45
C ILE A 74 4.91 -9.90 13.57
N ASP A 75 5.25 -10.60 12.50
CA ASP A 75 6.35 -11.56 12.45
C ASP A 75 7.48 -10.98 11.59
N VAL A 76 8.32 -10.20 12.25
CA VAL A 76 9.32 -9.38 11.58
C VAL A 76 10.53 -10.19 11.15
N ALA A 77 10.82 -10.16 9.85
CA ALA A 77 12.12 -10.55 9.30
C ALA A 77 12.92 -9.32 8.84
N LYS A 78 14.19 -9.52 8.46
CA LYS A 78 15.03 -8.40 7.99
C LYS A 78 14.62 -7.89 6.60
N TYR A 79 14.02 -8.74 5.77
CA TYR A 79 13.57 -8.42 4.40
C TYR A 79 14.63 -7.68 3.56
N CYS A 80 15.87 -8.17 3.62
CA CYS A 80 16.96 -7.67 2.79
C CYS A 80 17.16 -8.59 1.59
N ASP A 81 16.99 -8.06 0.38
CA ASP A 81 17.31 -8.76 -0.85
C ASP A 81 18.73 -8.41 -1.31
N TRP A 82 19.60 -9.41 -1.30
CA TRP A 82 21.00 -9.28 -1.71
C TRP A 82 21.15 -8.96 -3.20
N LYS A 83 20.16 -9.31 -4.04
CA LYS A 83 20.24 -9.06 -5.49
C LYS A 83 20.14 -7.57 -5.83
N SER A 84 19.34 -6.84 -5.06
CA SER A 84 19.15 -5.39 -5.21
C SER A 84 20.15 -4.56 -4.39
N GLU A 85 20.99 -5.17 -3.57
CA GLU A 85 21.89 -4.50 -2.62
C GLU A 85 22.84 -3.48 -3.29
N LYS A 86 23.27 -3.75 -4.52
CA LYS A 86 24.11 -2.82 -5.29
C LYS A 86 23.45 -1.45 -5.50
N GLN A 87 22.13 -1.43 -5.67
CA GLN A 87 21.36 -0.21 -5.89
C GLN A 87 20.68 0.29 -4.61
N TRP A 88 20.23 -0.65 -3.77
CA TRP A 88 19.48 -0.41 -2.55
C TRP A 88 20.11 -1.18 -1.39
N PRO A 89 21.26 -0.70 -0.86
CA PRO A 89 22.01 -1.44 0.15
C PRO A 89 21.23 -1.60 1.45
N CYS A 90 21.37 -2.77 2.07
CA CYS A 90 20.78 -3.03 3.37
C CYS A 90 21.71 -2.55 4.49
N TYR A 91 21.15 -1.88 5.49
CA TYR A 91 21.92 -1.46 6.66
C TYR A 91 21.85 -2.52 7.77
N PRO A 92 22.97 -2.86 8.44
CA PRO A 92 23.02 -3.94 9.43
C PRO A 92 21.97 -3.82 10.54
N ALA A 93 21.75 -2.61 11.05
CA ALA A 93 20.81 -2.30 12.12
C ALA A 93 19.35 -2.13 11.66
N GLN A 94 19.08 -2.23 10.35
CA GLN A 94 17.76 -1.93 9.78
C GLN A 94 17.05 -3.20 9.32
N GLY A 95 15.73 -3.21 9.51
CA GLY A 95 14.82 -4.21 8.98
C GLY A 95 13.80 -3.57 8.03
N TYR A 96 13.57 -4.21 6.87
CA TYR A 96 12.65 -3.74 5.85
C TYR A 96 11.33 -4.53 5.84
N TYR A 97 10.86 -4.95 7.01
CA TYR A 97 9.55 -5.60 7.18
C TYR A 97 8.39 -4.68 6.85
N GLY A 98 7.20 -5.26 6.72
CA GLY A 98 5.97 -4.55 6.37
C GLY A 98 5.68 -3.40 7.32
N ARG A 99 5.52 -2.19 6.76
CA ARG A 99 5.02 -1.02 7.51
C ARG A 99 3.92 -0.28 6.74
N GLY A 100 2.96 0.24 7.48
CA GLY A 100 1.92 1.13 6.96
C GLY A 100 0.79 0.41 6.21
N PRO A 101 -0.08 1.17 5.51
CA PRO A 101 -1.37 0.71 5.01
C PRO A 101 -1.32 -0.42 3.99
N LEU A 102 -0.25 -0.51 3.19
CA LEU A 102 -0.03 -1.59 2.22
C LEU A 102 1.20 -2.44 2.58
N GLN A 103 1.65 -2.39 3.84
CA GLN A 103 2.78 -3.17 4.35
C GLN A 103 4.00 -3.08 3.42
N LEU A 104 4.56 -1.87 3.26
CA LEU A 104 5.76 -1.67 2.45
C LEU A 104 6.89 -2.55 3.01
N SER A 105 7.41 -3.45 2.17
CA SER A 105 8.48 -4.40 2.56
C SER A 105 9.62 -4.38 1.54
N TRP A 106 10.81 -4.79 1.98
CA TRP A 106 12.06 -4.92 1.24
C TRP A 106 12.83 -3.63 0.92
N ASN A 107 14.15 -3.72 1.04
CA ASN A 107 15.11 -2.65 0.70
C ASN A 107 14.85 -2.05 -0.69
N TYR A 108 14.54 -2.87 -1.70
CA TYR A 108 14.25 -2.39 -3.06
C TYR A 108 12.93 -1.63 -3.21
N ASN A 109 12.03 -1.67 -2.23
CA ASN A 109 10.84 -0.83 -2.21
C ASN A 109 11.06 0.40 -1.32
N TYR A 110 11.68 0.22 -0.15
CA TYR A 110 11.99 1.32 0.76
C TYR A 110 12.93 2.36 0.15
N GLY A 111 13.97 1.93 -0.56
CA GLY A 111 14.91 2.82 -1.24
C GLY A 111 14.25 3.79 -2.23
N PRO A 112 13.54 3.31 -3.27
CA PRO A 112 12.88 4.19 -4.23
C PRO A 112 11.69 4.94 -3.64
N ALA A 113 10.96 4.37 -2.67
CA ALA A 113 9.94 5.10 -1.91
C ALA A 113 10.58 6.30 -1.18
N GLY A 114 11.68 6.06 -0.47
CA GLY A 114 12.50 7.08 0.21
C GLY A 114 12.87 8.23 -0.72
N ARG A 115 13.45 7.88 -1.86
CA ARG A 115 13.84 8.85 -2.90
C ARG A 115 12.66 9.66 -3.42
N SER A 116 11.50 9.04 -3.64
CA SER A 116 10.30 9.72 -4.15
C SER A 116 9.62 10.59 -3.10
N LEU A 117 9.69 10.21 -1.83
CA LEU A 117 8.92 10.81 -0.74
C LEU A 117 9.74 11.77 0.13
N GLY A 118 11.06 11.84 -0.09
CA GLY A 118 11.95 12.74 0.63
C GLY A 118 12.32 12.24 2.03
N PHE A 119 12.52 10.92 2.19
CA PHE A 119 13.07 10.32 3.42
C PHE A 119 14.14 9.28 3.10
N ASP A 120 14.99 8.96 4.06
CA ASP A 120 15.98 7.89 3.88
C ASP A 120 15.35 6.53 4.18
N GLY A 121 14.75 5.91 3.17
CA GLY A 121 14.10 4.61 3.35
C GLY A 121 15.06 3.46 3.67
N LEU A 122 16.37 3.61 3.43
CA LEU A 122 17.33 2.54 3.70
C LEU A 122 17.92 2.63 5.11
N ARG A 123 18.19 3.84 5.62
CA ARG A 123 18.74 4.06 6.96
C ARG A 123 17.68 4.35 8.01
N ASP A 124 16.48 4.77 7.60
CA ASP A 124 15.38 5.15 8.48
C ASP A 124 14.01 4.62 7.98
N PRO A 125 13.86 3.30 7.79
CA PRO A 125 12.61 2.69 7.35
C PRO A 125 11.47 2.83 8.38
N ASP A 126 11.80 2.96 9.67
CA ASP A 126 10.83 3.08 10.76
C ASP A 126 9.98 4.34 10.68
N ARG A 127 10.46 5.39 9.99
CA ARG A 127 9.65 6.60 9.74
C ARG A 127 8.30 6.30 9.10
N VAL A 128 8.17 5.24 8.30
CA VAL A 128 6.89 4.81 7.70
C VAL A 128 5.87 4.40 8.77
N ALA A 129 6.32 3.91 9.93
CA ALA A 129 5.49 3.53 11.06
C ALA A 129 5.33 4.66 12.11
N GLN A 130 6.09 5.75 12.01
CA GLN A 130 6.09 6.85 12.98
C GLN A 130 5.33 8.08 12.47
N ASP A 131 5.35 8.34 11.16
CA ASP A 131 4.64 9.45 10.55
C ASP A 131 3.41 8.93 9.77
N PRO A 132 2.16 9.20 10.23
CA PRO A 132 0.97 8.68 9.59
C PRO A 132 0.73 9.26 8.19
N VAL A 133 1.21 10.48 7.90
CA VAL A 133 1.13 11.05 6.54
C VAL A 133 2.12 10.34 5.63
N LEU A 134 3.36 10.13 6.07
CA LEU A 134 4.35 9.37 5.32
C LEU A 134 3.91 7.92 5.09
N SER A 135 3.26 7.31 6.08
CA SER A 135 2.68 5.97 6.00
C SER A 135 1.65 5.86 4.87
N PHE A 136 0.71 6.81 4.77
CA PHE A 136 -0.22 6.83 3.64
C PHE A 136 0.44 7.19 2.32
N LYS A 137 1.45 8.07 2.32
CA LYS A 137 2.21 8.39 1.11
C LYS A 137 2.97 7.18 0.58
N SER A 138 3.53 6.32 1.41
CA SER A 138 4.22 5.10 0.97
C SER A 138 3.25 4.10 0.31
N ALA A 139 2.05 3.94 0.88
CA ALA A 139 0.99 3.13 0.29
C ALA A 139 0.50 3.69 -1.05
N LEU A 140 0.25 5.00 -1.13
CA LEU A 140 -0.18 5.65 -2.38
C LEU A 140 0.92 5.61 -3.45
N TRP A 141 2.17 5.84 -3.07
CA TRP A 141 3.33 5.68 -3.97
C TRP A 141 3.34 4.28 -4.58
N TYR A 142 3.25 3.25 -3.72
CA TYR A 142 3.29 1.87 -4.18
C TYR A 142 2.10 1.55 -5.10
N TRP A 143 0.90 2.01 -4.73
CA TRP A 143 -0.31 1.86 -5.53
C TRP A 143 -0.16 2.46 -6.92
N MET A 144 0.29 3.72 -7.00
CA MET A 144 0.41 4.45 -8.27
C MET A 144 1.49 3.88 -9.18
N GLU A 145 2.61 3.41 -8.62
CA GLU A 145 3.73 2.89 -9.40
C GLU A 145 3.53 1.41 -9.81
N ASN A 146 2.83 0.58 -9.01
CA ASN A 146 2.76 -0.88 -9.24
C ASN A 146 1.35 -1.45 -9.48
N MET A 147 0.30 -0.86 -8.89
CA MET A 147 -1.05 -1.46 -8.89
C MET A 147 -2.03 -0.73 -9.80
N HIS A 148 -1.85 0.57 -10.04
CA HIS A 148 -2.74 1.38 -10.88
C HIS A 148 -2.85 0.86 -12.33
N GLN A 149 -1.87 0.11 -12.82
CA GLN A 149 -1.94 -0.52 -14.15
C GLN A 149 -2.76 -1.82 -14.17
N ARG A 150 -2.97 -2.47 -13.01
CA ARG A 150 -3.60 -3.80 -12.90
C ARG A 150 -5.09 -3.74 -12.56
N THR A 151 -5.56 -2.63 -11.99
CA THR A 151 -6.96 -2.46 -11.54
C THR A 151 -7.92 -2.00 -12.64
N GLY A 152 -7.46 -1.89 -13.90
CA GLY A 152 -8.33 -1.59 -15.04
C GLY A 152 -8.87 -0.15 -15.09
N CYS A 153 -8.32 0.78 -14.30
CA CYS A 153 -8.64 2.20 -14.43
C CYS A 153 -8.03 2.74 -15.73
N PRO A 154 -8.80 3.42 -16.62
CA PRO A 154 -8.30 3.89 -17.91
C PRO A 154 -7.04 4.74 -17.75
N ARG A 155 -6.06 4.45 -18.61
CA ARG A 155 -4.74 5.08 -18.67
C ARG A 155 -4.87 6.54 -19.09
N VAL A 156 -5.18 7.43 -18.15
CA VAL A 156 -5.02 8.87 -18.29
C VAL A 156 -3.93 9.30 -17.32
N TRP A 157 -2.92 10.00 -17.83
CA TRP A 157 -1.75 10.55 -17.11
C TRP A 157 -0.42 9.78 -17.23
N ARG A 158 0.02 9.53 -18.47
CA ARG A 158 1.45 9.39 -18.80
C ARG A 158 2.00 10.68 -19.43
N SER A 159 1.58 11.85 -18.94
CA SER A 159 2.00 13.14 -19.50
C SER A 159 2.52 14.07 -18.40
N SER A 160 3.50 13.61 -17.61
CA SER A 160 4.38 14.46 -16.78
C SER A 160 5.64 13.72 -16.30
N ARG A 161 6.30 12.90 -17.13
CA ARG A 161 7.69 12.48 -16.91
C ARG A 161 8.45 12.41 -18.25
N PRO A 162 9.70 12.92 -18.34
CA PRO A 162 10.50 12.84 -19.56
C PRO A 162 10.86 11.37 -19.86
N SER A 163 10.51 10.94 -21.08
CA SER A 163 11.04 9.80 -21.86
C SER A 163 11.80 8.68 -21.13
N LEU A 164 11.23 7.47 -21.10
CA LEU A 164 11.92 6.23 -21.48
C LEU A 164 10.94 5.05 -21.59
N GLY A 165 10.95 4.37 -22.75
CA GLY A 165 10.58 2.96 -22.90
C GLY A 165 9.08 2.57 -22.96
N ARG A 166 8.65 2.06 -24.11
CA ARG A 166 7.32 1.47 -24.37
C ARG A 166 7.46 -0.07 -24.35
N ALA A 167 6.61 -0.80 -23.64
CA ALA A 167 6.41 -2.25 -23.76
C ALA A 167 4.95 -2.58 -23.37
N ILE A 168 4.06 -2.92 -24.31
CA ILE A 168 3.67 -4.25 -24.87
C ILE A 168 3.04 -5.19 -23.83
N MET A 169 1.73 -5.43 -23.99
CA MET A 169 0.86 -6.32 -23.18
C MET A 169 0.87 -7.74 -23.76
N PRO A 170 0.69 -8.79 -22.93
CA PRO A 170 0.04 -10.02 -23.37
C PRO A 170 -1.39 -10.11 -22.79
N GLN A 171 -2.31 -10.62 -23.61
CA GLN A 171 -3.73 -10.77 -23.31
C GLN A 171 -4.05 -12.03 -22.49
N GLY A 172 -5.20 -11.97 -21.79
CA GLY A 172 -6.05 -13.12 -21.47
C GLY A 172 -5.78 -13.80 -20.13
N PHE A 173 -6.79 -13.87 -19.26
CA PHE A 173 -7.09 -15.02 -18.40
C PHE A 173 -8.50 -14.86 -17.80
N ASP A 174 -9.48 -15.47 -18.47
CA ASP A 174 -10.79 -15.81 -17.91
C ASP A 174 -10.65 -17.08 -17.04
N GLY A 175 -11.24 -17.11 -15.85
CA GLY A 175 -11.30 -18.30 -14.98
C GLY A 175 -12.10 -18.06 -13.68
N PRO A 176 -12.88 -19.04 -13.18
CA PRO A 176 -14.10 -18.81 -12.40
C PRO A 176 -13.91 -18.66 -10.86
N SER A 177 -14.89 -17.99 -10.24
CA SER A 177 -15.03 -17.72 -8.80
C SER A 177 -15.20 -19.00 -7.94
N PRO A 178 -14.52 -19.12 -6.76
CA PRO A 178 -14.83 -20.17 -5.78
C PRO A 178 -15.88 -19.73 -4.75
N ARG A 179 -16.68 -20.72 -4.32
CA ARG A 179 -17.81 -20.65 -3.39
C ARG A 179 -17.38 -20.48 -1.93
N ARG A 180 -18.28 -19.88 -1.13
CA ARG A 180 -18.21 -19.69 0.33
C ARG A 180 -18.13 -21.02 1.10
N LYS A 181 -17.29 -21.09 2.14
CA LYS A 181 -17.39 -22.07 3.23
C LYS A 181 -17.33 -21.38 4.60
N GLY A 182 -17.94 -22.05 5.57
CA GLY A 182 -18.46 -21.56 6.85
C GLY A 182 -17.47 -20.90 7.81
N HIS A 183 -18.05 -20.06 8.66
CA HIS A 183 -17.41 -19.26 9.69
C HIS A 183 -17.33 -20.06 11.01
N SER A 184 -16.13 -20.26 11.57
CA SER A 184 -15.92 -20.72 12.95
C SER A 184 -15.31 -19.59 13.76
N ARG A 185 -15.93 -19.29 14.90
CA ARG A 185 -15.57 -18.21 15.84
C ARG A 185 -14.56 -18.74 16.86
N ASN A 186 -13.27 -18.42 16.70
CA ASN A 186 -12.27 -18.16 17.78
C ASN A 186 -10.81 -18.23 17.28
N GLU A 187 -10.52 -17.68 16.11
CA GLU A 187 -9.12 -17.46 15.71
C GLU A 187 -8.82 -15.98 15.87
N ARG A 188 -7.82 -15.64 16.70
CA ARG A 188 -7.11 -14.36 16.56
C ARG A 188 -6.78 -14.24 15.07
N PRO A 189 -7.24 -13.20 14.35
CA PRO A 189 -6.92 -13.09 12.94
C PRO A 189 -5.40 -12.98 12.85
N ARG A 190 -4.75 -14.07 12.44
CA ARG A 190 -3.41 -14.01 11.87
C ARG A 190 -3.55 -12.96 10.79
N ALA A 191 -2.88 -11.81 10.95
CA ALA A 191 -2.58 -10.97 9.80
C ALA A 191 -2.12 -11.93 8.70
N ILE A 192 -2.70 -11.85 7.51
CA ILE A 192 -2.42 -12.78 6.42
C ILE A 192 -0.99 -12.48 5.99
N LEU A 193 -0.08 -13.10 6.73
CA LEU A 193 1.35 -12.99 6.63
C LEU A 193 1.75 -13.81 5.41
N HIS A 194 2.58 -13.24 4.55
CA HIS A 194 2.96 -13.73 3.21
C HIS A 194 2.07 -13.29 2.04
N ARG A 195 1.97 -11.97 1.84
CA ARG A 195 2.10 -11.44 0.47
C ARG A 195 3.05 -10.25 0.44
N VAL A 196 4.33 -10.60 0.35
CA VAL A 196 5.42 -9.72 -0.05
C VAL A 196 4.99 -8.94 -1.29
N LEU A 197 4.88 -7.62 -1.16
CA LEU A 197 4.67 -6.72 -2.28
C LEU A 197 5.63 -7.09 -3.42
N PRO A 198 5.13 -7.39 -4.64
CA PRO A 198 6.00 -7.79 -5.74
C PRO A 198 7.07 -6.72 -6.02
N PRO A 199 8.25 -7.16 -6.51
CA PRO A 199 9.34 -6.24 -6.83
C PRO A 199 8.96 -5.27 -7.94
N PHE A 200 9.60 -4.09 -7.91
CA PHE A 200 9.51 -3.11 -8.99
C PHE A 200 9.85 -3.78 -10.33
N ARG A 201 8.93 -3.69 -11.30
CA ARG A 201 9.26 -4.07 -12.68
C ARG A 201 10.06 -2.93 -13.30
N HIS A 202 11.36 -3.18 -13.52
CA HIS A 202 12.25 -2.33 -14.31
C HIS A 202 11.90 -2.41 -15.79
#